data_AF-A0A2A2HKV2-F1
#
_entry.id   AF-A0A2A2HKV2-F1
#
_cell.length_a   1.000
_cell.length_b   1.000
_cell.length_c   1.000
_cell.angle_alpha   90.00
_cell.angle_beta   90.00
_cell.angle_gamma   90.00
#
_symmetry.space_group_name_H-M   'P 1'
#
loop_
_entity.id
_entity.type
_entity.pdbx_description
1 polymer ?
#
loop_
_entity_poly.entity_id
_entity_poly.type
_entity_poly.pdbx_seq_one_letter_code
_entity_poly.pdbx_strand_id
1 'polypeptide(L)'
;MYLQQVEISGFRGINRLSLTLDHNTVLIGENTWGKSSLLDALTILLSPKQPLYQFSQHDFHHLVDTDEQVNNLQIILVFCENQSNTRVSQSLKKKYKFKNKKKSGCSYFVRLSMH
;
A
#
# COMPACT_ATOMS: atom_id res chain seq x y z
N MET A 1 3.08 -6.43 -14.73
CA MET A 1 2.25 -6.24 -13.53
C MET A 1 2.28 -4.76 -13.17
N TYR A 2 1.15 -4.14 -12.83
CA TYR A 2 1.09 -2.77 -12.32
C TYR A 2 0.22 -2.73 -11.06
N LEU A 3 0.46 -1.74 -10.20
CA LEU A 3 -0.38 -1.48 -9.04
C LEU A 3 -1.66 -0.81 -9.55
N GLN A 4 -2.81 -1.49 -9.42
CA GLN A 4 -4.11 -0.99 -9.87
C GLN A 4 -4.84 -0.25 -8.75
N GLN A 5 -4.68 -0.68 -7.51
CA GLN A 5 -5.38 -0.07 -6.40
C GLN A 5 -4.55 -0.10 -5.14
N VAL A 6 -4.62 0.99 -4.38
CA VAL A 6 -4.04 1.13 -3.04
C VAL A 6 -5.14 1.55 -2.08
N GLU A 7 -5.32 0.78 -1.00
CA GLU A 7 -6.16 1.14 0.12
C GLU A 7 -5.28 1.27 1.36
N ILE A 8 -5.37 2.38 2.07
CA ILE A 8 -4.61 2.65 3.30
C ILE A 8 -5.60 3.09 4.38
N SER A 9 -5.47 2.55 5.58
CA SER A 9 -6.12 3.08 6.78
C SER A 9 -5.15 3.13 7.94
N GLY A 10 -5.21 4.20 8.72
CA GLY A 10 -4.43 4.34 9.95
C GLY A 10 -2.91 4.46 9.75
N PHE A 11 -2.44 5.11 8.67
CA PHE A 11 -1.01 5.25 8.37
C PHE A 11 -0.56 6.71 8.32
N ARG A 12 0.28 7.15 9.27
CA ARG A 12 0.88 8.50 9.33
C ARG A 12 -0.14 9.61 9.06
N GLY A 13 0.02 10.40 8.00
CA GLY A 13 -0.92 11.47 7.63
C GLY A 13 -2.22 10.99 6.97
N ILE A 14 -2.45 9.69 6.85
CA ILE A 14 -3.61 9.10 6.17
C ILE A 14 -4.48 8.34 7.18
N ASN A 15 -5.66 8.89 7.47
CA ASN A 15 -6.68 8.18 8.22
C ASN A 15 -7.31 7.06 7.36
N ARG A 16 -7.79 7.41 6.16
CA ARG A 16 -8.34 6.46 5.19
C ARG A 16 -8.16 6.98 3.77
N LEU A 17 -7.68 6.13 2.88
CA LEU A 17 -7.45 6.42 1.47
C LEU A 17 -7.78 5.17 0.64
N SER A 18 -8.46 5.37 -0.49
CA SER A 18 -8.62 4.35 -1.52
C SER A 18 -8.42 5.03 -2.87
N LEU A 19 -7.41 4.59 -3.62
CA LEU A 19 -7.09 5.13 -4.94
C LEU A 19 -6.95 4.01 -5.95
N THR A 20 -7.60 4.19 -7.09
CA THR A 20 -7.30 3.44 -8.31
C THR A 20 -6.16 4.14 -9.05
N LEU A 21 -5.21 3.35 -9.53
CA LEU A 21 -4.02 3.80 -10.23
C LEU A 21 -4.00 3.16 -11.62
N ASP A 22 -3.73 4.00 -12.61
CA ASP A 22 -3.46 3.59 -13.98
C ASP A 22 -1.98 3.71 -14.29
N HIS A 23 -1.59 3.44 -15.54
CA HIS A 23 -0.21 3.51 -16.00
C HIS A 23 0.48 4.84 -15.69
N ASN A 24 -0.24 5.95 -15.83
CA ASN A 24 0.24 7.30 -15.52
C ASN A 24 -0.74 7.97 -14.56
N THR A 25 -0.41 8.00 -13.28
CA THR A 25 -1.22 8.66 -12.25
C THR A 25 -0.50 9.90 -11.73
N VAL A 26 -1.18 11.05 -11.75
CA VAL A 26 -0.68 12.31 -11.16
C VAL A 26 -1.40 12.53 -9.83
N LEU A 27 -0.62 12.60 -8.74
CA LEU A 27 -1.16 12.85 -7.40
C LEU A 27 -1.16 14.35 -7.11
N ILE A 28 -2.36 14.93 -7.01
CA ILE A 28 -2.57 16.35 -6.67
C ILE A 28 -3.42 16.42 -5.40
N GLY A 29 -3.09 17.37 -4.53
CA GLY A 29 -3.85 17.66 -3.31
C GLY A 29 -3.19 18.79 -2.54
N GLU A 30 -3.82 19.23 -1.45
CA GLU A 30 -3.30 20.30 -0.59
C GLU A 30 -2.01 19.89 0.15
N ASN A 31 -1.37 20.78 0.90
CA ASN A 31 -0.40 20.31 1.89
C ASN A 31 -1.17 19.63 3.03
N THR A 32 -0.61 18.56 3.62
CA THR A 32 -1.16 17.73 4.72
C THR A 32 -2.12 16.57 4.40
N TRP A 33 -2.71 16.46 3.20
CA TRP A 33 -3.62 15.33 2.88
C TRP A 33 -3.02 13.90 2.87
N GLY A 34 -1.72 13.76 3.15
CA GLY A 34 -1.05 12.45 3.19
C GLY A 34 -0.33 12.04 1.90
N LYS A 35 -0.13 12.96 0.95
CA LYS A 35 0.66 12.77 -0.30
C LYS A 35 2.00 12.03 -0.05
N SER A 36 2.81 12.57 0.85
CA SER A 36 4.12 12.01 1.21
C SER A 36 3.97 10.68 1.94
N SER A 37 2.97 10.55 2.82
CA SER A 37 2.67 9.29 3.51
C SER A 37 2.29 8.18 2.54
N LEU A 38 1.53 8.48 1.49
CA LEU A 38 1.21 7.49 0.44
C LEU A 38 2.49 7.02 -0.27
N LEU A 39 3.35 7.95 -0.68
CA LEU A 39 4.61 7.62 -1.35
C LEU A 39 5.56 6.83 -0.45
N ASP A 40 5.62 7.16 0.84
CA ASP A 40 6.39 6.42 1.85
C ASP A 40 5.88 4.98 1.98
N ALA A 41 4.56 4.79 2.14
CA ALA A 41 3.94 3.47 2.21
C ALA A 41 4.28 2.63 0.97
N LEU A 42 4.14 3.20 -0.24
CA LEU A 42 4.50 2.51 -1.47
C LEU A 42 6.00 2.19 -1.54
N THR A 43 6.86 3.10 -1.09
CA THR A 43 8.31 2.88 -1.07
C THR A 43 8.68 1.73 -0.12
N ILE A 44 8.15 1.74 1.10
CA ILE A 44 8.36 0.71 2.12
C ILE A 44 7.93 -0.67 1.60
N LEU A 45 6.76 -0.74 0.97
CA LEU A 45 6.15 -2.01 0.56
C LEU A 45 6.68 -2.54 -0.77
N LEU A 46 7.04 -1.67 -1.71
CA LEU A 46 7.47 -2.08 -3.04
C LEU A 46 9.00 -2.17 -3.17
N SER A 47 9.77 -1.62 -2.22
CA SER A 47 11.23 -1.65 -2.30
C SER A 47 11.78 -3.08 -2.23
N PRO A 48 12.51 -3.54 -3.27
CA PRO A 48 13.02 -4.91 -3.35
C PRO A 48 14.26 -5.15 -2.48
N LYS A 49 14.95 -4.10 -2.04
CA LYS A 49 16.25 -4.19 -1.34
C LYS A 49 16.16 -4.08 0.18
N GLN A 50 15.02 -3.66 0.72
CA GLN A 50 14.86 -3.50 2.16
C GLN A 50 14.36 -4.80 2.82
N PRO A 51 14.82 -5.11 4.05
CA PRO A 51 14.23 -6.18 4.86
C PRO A 51 12.72 -5.96 5.04
N LEU A 52 12.01 -6.97 5.57
CA LEU A 52 10.60 -6.79 5.92
C LEU A 52 10.49 -5.62 6.90
N TYR A 53 9.88 -4.54 6.44
CA TYR A 53 9.67 -3.37 7.27
C TYR A 53 8.78 -3.73 8.45
N GLN A 54 9.24 -3.42 9.65
CA GLN A 54 8.47 -3.55 10.87
C GLN A 54 7.82 -2.20 11.13
N PHE A 55 6.49 -2.15 11.06
CA PHE A 55 5.79 -0.94 11.47
C PHE A 55 5.93 -0.77 12.98
N SER A 56 6.02 0.48 13.39
CA SER A 56 6.05 0.84 14.81
C SER A 56 5.05 1.96 15.09
N GLN A 57 4.98 2.41 16.34
CA GLN A 57 3.96 3.36 16.78
C GLN A 57 3.95 4.69 16.00
N HIS A 58 5.09 5.12 15.44
CA HIS A 58 5.16 6.34 14.61
C HIS A 58 4.50 6.19 13.24
N ASP A 59 4.23 4.96 12.79
CA ASP A 59 3.61 4.71 11.49
C ASP A 59 2.08 4.76 11.57
N PHE A 60 1.50 4.71 12.76
CA PHE A 60 0.06 4.81 12.95
C PHE A 60 -0.43 6.23 12.73
N HIS A 61 -1.69 6.39 12.34
CA HIS A 61 -2.31 7.70 12.19
C HIS A 61 -2.56 8.32 13.55
N HIS A 62 -2.08 9.56 13.75
CA HIS A 62 -2.31 10.33 14.97
C HIS A 62 -3.28 11.46 14.66
N LEU A 63 -4.35 11.55 15.46
CA LEU A 63 -5.24 12.70 15.44
C LEU A 63 -4.57 13.84 16.20
N VAL A 64 -4.52 15.03 15.60
CA VAL A 64 -3.79 16.18 16.16
C VAL A 64 -4.41 16.66 17.48
N ASP A 65 -5.68 16.33 17.73
CA ASP A 65 -6.49 16.88 18.83
C ASP A 65 -7.03 15.83 19.82
N THR A 66 -6.66 14.56 19.67
CA THR A 66 -7.03 13.48 20.60
C THR A 66 -5.88 12.50 20.77
N ASP A 67 -5.59 12.09 22.02
CA ASP A 67 -4.69 10.97 22.36
C ASP A 67 -5.21 9.61 21.85
N GLU A 68 -6.30 9.60 21.08
CA GLU A 68 -6.85 8.42 20.46
C GLU A 68 -6.00 8.01 19.26
N GLN A 69 -5.05 7.11 19.53
CA GLN A 69 -4.35 6.38 18.48
C GLN A 69 -5.30 5.39 17.82
N VAL A 70 -5.42 5.47 16.49
CA VAL A 70 -6.10 4.44 15.72
C VAL A 70 -5.16 3.24 15.68
N ASN A 71 -5.37 2.26 16.58
CA ASN A 71 -4.55 1.03 16.67
C ASN A 71 -4.77 0.05 15.49
N ASN A 72 -5.33 0.51 14.37
CA ASN A 72 -5.59 -0.34 13.22
C ASN A 72 -4.93 0.26 11.98
N LEU A 73 -3.73 -0.23 11.69
CA LEU A 73 -3.01 0.09 10.46
C LEU A 73 -3.29 -1.01 9.45
N GLN A 74 -3.82 -0.63 8.28
CA GLN A 74 -4.02 -1.55 7.19
C GLN A 74 -3.60 -0.94 5.86
N ILE A 75 -2.80 -1.70 5.09
CA ILE A 75 -2.45 -1.34 3.72
C ILE A 75 -2.78 -2.53 2.82
N ILE A 76 -3.61 -2.28 1.81
CA ILE A 76 -3.97 -3.25 0.77
C ILE A 76 -3.43 -2.73 -0.57
N LEU A 77 -2.65 -3.57 -1.24
CA LEU A 77 -2.17 -3.32 -2.59
C LEU A 77 -2.78 -4.36 -3.53
N VAL A 78 -3.45 -3.89 -4.57
CA VAL A 78 -4.04 -4.70 -5.63
C VAL A 78 -3.22 -4.53 -6.89
N PHE A 79 -2.76 -5.65 -7.45
CA PHE A 79 -2.01 -5.64 -8.69
C PHE A 79 -2.80 -6.31 -9.81
N CYS A 80 -2.48 -5.92 -11.04
CA CYS A 80 -2.96 -6.57 -12.24
C CYS A 80 -1.79 -6.97 -13.14
N GLU A 81 -1.95 -8.08 -13.86
CA GLU A 81 -1.03 -8.49 -14.92
C GLU A 81 -1.51 -7.93 -16.27
N ASN A 82 -0.68 -7.14 -16.95
CA ASN A 82 -0.88 -6.94 -18.38
C ASN A 82 -0.54 -8.25 -19.08
N GLN A 83 -1.42 -8.71 -19.98
CA GLN A 83 -1.24 -9.95 -20.73
C GLN A 83 0.00 -9.85 -21.64
N SER A 84 1.15 -10.30 -21.13
CA SER A 84 2.32 -10.77 -21.88
C SER A 84 3.44 -11.12 -20.90
N ASN A 85 3.57 -12.41 -20.58
CA ASN A 85 4.78 -13.15 -20.16
C ASN A 85 5.90 -12.41 -19.37
N THR A 86 5.57 -11.43 -18.55
CA THR A 86 6.59 -10.65 -17.84
C THR A 86 6.85 -11.37 -16.53
N ARG A 87 8.04 -11.95 -16.42
CA ARG A 87 8.56 -12.55 -15.20
C ARG A 87 8.23 -11.62 -14.05
N VAL A 88 7.37 -12.09 -13.16
CA VAL A 88 7.11 -11.44 -11.89
C VAL A 88 8.48 -11.10 -11.29
N SER A 89 8.63 -9.91 -10.70
CA SER A 89 9.67 -9.71 -9.70
C SER A 89 9.44 -10.74 -8.58
N GLN A 90 10.03 -11.94 -8.73
CA GLN A 90 9.92 -13.07 -7.82
C GLN A 90 10.21 -12.61 -6.37
N SER A 91 11.01 -11.55 -6.23
CA SER A 91 11.30 -10.85 -4.98
C SER A 91 10.04 -10.36 -4.25
N LEU A 92 9.07 -9.71 -4.90
CA LEU A 92 7.84 -9.28 -4.23
C LEU A 92 6.95 -10.47 -3.87
N LYS A 93 6.79 -11.44 -4.79
CA LYS A 93 6.04 -12.68 -4.53
C LYS A 93 6.63 -13.52 -3.39
N LYS A 94 7.96 -13.46 -3.19
CA LYS A 94 8.66 -14.09 -2.07
C LYS A 94 8.55 -13.24 -0.79
N LYS A 95 8.65 -11.91 -0.90
CA LYS A 95 8.63 -10.97 0.23
C LYS A 95 7.27 -10.92 0.91
N TYR A 96 6.18 -10.92 0.14
CA TYR A 96 4.83 -10.94 0.66
C TYR A 96 4.14 -12.24 0.24
N LYS A 97 3.52 -12.98 1.16
CA LYS A 97 2.70 -14.15 0.83
C LYS A 97 1.43 -13.69 0.09
N PHE A 98 1.56 -13.44 -1.21
CA PHE A 98 0.45 -13.01 -2.04
C PHE A 98 -0.67 -14.06 -2.03
N LYS A 99 -1.88 -13.62 -1.68
CA LYS A 99 -3.07 -14.46 -1.82
C LYS A 99 -3.66 -14.26 -3.21
N ASN A 100 -3.82 -15.35 -3.95
CA ASN A 100 -4.54 -15.34 -5.22
C ASN A 100 -6.04 -15.31 -4.96
N LYS A 101 -6.69 -14.19 -5.26
CA LYS A 101 -8.13 -14.12 -5.42
C LYS A 101 -8.40 -13.76 -6.88
N LYS A 102 -8.73 -14.76 -7.70
CA LYS A 102 -9.07 -14.53 -9.12
C LYS A 102 -10.44 -13.83 -9.18
N LYS A 103 -10.43 -12.53 -9.43
CA LYS A 103 -11.56 -11.84 -10.07
C LYS A 103 -11.06 -11.46 -11.47
N SER A 104 -11.78 -11.89 -12.49
CA SER A 104 -11.64 -11.54 -13.92
C SER A 104 -10.53 -10.53 -14.25
N GLY A 105 -9.36 -11.01 -14.70
CA GLY A 105 -8.30 -10.18 -15.28
C GLY A 105 -7.27 -9.56 -14.31
N CYS A 106 -7.53 -9.51 -13.01
CA CYS A 106 -6.59 -8.96 -12.02
C CYS A 106 -6.27 -9.97 -10.93
N SER A 107 -4.98 -10.23 -10.78
CA SER A 107 -4.41 -11.27 -9.93
C SER A 107 -3.42 -10.57 -9.00
N TYR A 108 -3.53 -10.87 -7.70
CA TYR A 108 -2.61 -10.54 -6.59
C TYR A 108 -3.02 -9.40 -5.67
N PHE A 109 -3.14 -9.73 -4.39
CA PHE A 109 -3.38 -8.79 -3.30
C PHE A 109 -2.32 -8.99 -2.20
N VAL A 110 -1.76 -7.89 -1.71
CA VAL A 110 -0.98 -7.85 -0.45
C VAL A 110 -1.83 -7.13 0.57
N ARG A 111 -2.09 -7.78 1.70
CA ARG A 111 -2.72 -7.14 2.86
C ARG A 111 -1.73 -7.20 4.02
N LEU A 112 -1.39 -6.04 4.54
CA LEU A 112 -0.69 -5.88 5.81
C LEU A 112 -1.67 -5.26 6.78
N SER A 113 -1.84 -5.90 7.93
CA SER A 113 -2.69 -5.42 9.02
C SER A 113 -1.90 -5.54 10.30
N MET A 114 -1.86 -4.46 11.08
CA MET A 114 -1.34 -4.44 12.44
C MET A 114 -2.42 -3.88 13.37
N HIS A 115 -2.52 -4.54 14.52
CA HIS A 115 -3.45 -4.28 15.61
C HIS A 115 -2.67 -3.85 16.85
#